data_AF-A0A0R3TA10-F1
#
_entry.id   AF-A0A0R3TA10-F1
#
_cell.length_a   1.000
_cell.length_b   1.000
_cell.length_c   1.000
_cell.angle_alpha   90.00
_cell.angle_beta   90.00
_cell.angle_gamma   90.00
#
_symmetry.space_group_name_H-M   'P 1'
#
loop_
_entity.id
_entity.type
_entity.pdbx_description
1 polymer ?
#
loop_
_entity_poly.entity_id
_entity_poly.type
_entity_poly.pdbx_seq_one_letter_code
_entity_poly.pdbx_strand_id
1 'polypeptide(L)'
;MGQSIFSEPEVKSHVLLIDPDNNVPISRQWDSKGHPYPVQIAQYGLAYYSYFSKLRNFKGILNRKSSTAVVDIKSHFSKQMKCDALNNVCLFVEETTSLIYNLKNTNAKLTGLIASGLNWSKDSRLIFRMSFLSSLRQIETHFTCSNLFGDGAVILSNRYWSLGFNELSALKVVYFLKQCQNVTLLQNLDMIITKAVASVKQDLRAKSLFRGFLFGSEIDEKFVVNEVEFQVGKEARSLGQLNDLLLFIPIANDQNGAYADQHLIANKEFARRRFLSAAEWFVENQQEDGSWRVKAKRVFTSDIYLKPGWCSAMGQVRAANLTNDPRFQAAAARALGPFSRPVTPKSGNCGVRAYFLDQKTLPWYEEYPAVPSVFVLNGFIFSLIGLHDLSKASPVGYENGSIATELLTEGVETLARVLPLFDSGFGSFYDLRHLNPAHALRLSPHIERLRMEKGRVNVGDQNLQALLKGGPNRARWQYHRVHLQQLFQMANVIAPQYASTWNLFFDRWLAYMWGFRSGHN
;
A
#
# COMPACT_ATOMS: atom_id res chain seq x y z
N MET A 1 21.61 -4.40 -4.33
CA MET A 1 20.77 -3.95 -5.48
C MET A 1 19.66 -3.03 -5.01
N GLY A 2 20.00 -1.75 -4.76
CA GLY A 2 19.07 -0.76 -4.23
C GLY A 2 17.88 -0.57 -5.15
N GLN A 3 16.67 -0.49 -4.57
CA GLN A 3 15.70 0.41 -5.16
C GLN A 3 16.26 1.82 -4.97
N SER A 4 17.08 2.30 -5.91
CA SER A 4 17.49 3.72 -5.96
C SER A 4 16.27 4.62 -6.20
N ILE A 5 15.16 4.03 -6.64
CA ILE A 5 13.90 4.69 -6.96
C ILE A 5 12.85 4.20 -5.95
N PHE A 6 12.50 5.04 -4.99
CA PHE A 6 11.22 4.97 -4.30
C PHE A 6 10.17 5.07 -5.40
N SER A 7 9.55 3.95 -5.74
CA SER A 7 8.29 3.99 -6.48
C SER A 7 7.24 4.46 -5.49
N GLU A 8 6.53 5.55 -5.79
CA GLU A 8 5.38 5.97 -5.00
C GLU A 8 4.47 4.76 -4.77
N PRO A 9 4.30 4.29 -3.52
CA PRO A 9 3.64 3.02 -3.25
C PRO A 9 2.17 3.06 -3.68
N GLU A 10 1.61 4.27 -3.79
CA GLU A 10 0.25 4.57 -4.21
C GLU A 10 0.01 4.26 -5.69
N VAL A 11 1.02 4.41 -6.57
CA VAL A 11 0.89 4.19 -8.03
C VAL A 11 0.43 2.76 -8.37
N LYS A 12 0.78 1.79 -7.53
CA LYS A 12 0.48 0.36 -7.72
C LYS A 12 -0.98 0.14 -8.14
N SER A 13 -1.18 -0.59 -9.25
CA SER A 13 -2.50 -0.78 -9.87
C SER A 13 -3.54 -1.43 -8.96
N HIS A 14 -3.12 -2.15 -7.92
CA HIS A 14 -4.00 -2.80 -6.94
C HIS A 14 -4.26 -1.94 -5.69
N VAL A 15 -3.63 -0.77 -5.55
CA VAL A 15 -4.10 0.28 -4.63
C VAL A 15 -5.28 0.98 -5.31
N LEU A 16 -6.45 0.92 -4.68
CA LEU A 16 -7.67 1.60 -5.11
C LEU A 16 -7.59 3.10 -4.79
N LEU A 17 -7.27 3.44 -3.54
CA LEU A 17 -7.18 4.79 -3.00
C LEU A 17 -6.41 4.78 -1.68
N ILE A 18 -6.15 5.96 -1.12
CA ILE A 18 -5.68 6.09 0.26
C ILE A 18 -6.85 6.55 1.13
N ASP A 19 -7.18 5.74 2.13
CA ASP A 19 -8.29 6.01 3.06
C ASP A 19 -8.03 7.31 3.82
N PRO A 20 -8.93 8.29 3.79
CA PRO A 20 -8.70 9.56 4.45
C PRO A 20 -8.84 9.49 5.98
N ASP A 21 -9.58 8.52 6.52
CA ASP A 21 -9.70 8.34 7.97
C ASP A 21 -8.39 7.78 8.56
N ASN A 22 -7.85 6.71 7.98
CA ASN A 22 -6.68 6.00 8.52
C ASN A 22 -5.36 6.35 7.82
N ASN A 23 -5.39 7.08 6.71
CA ASN A 23 -4.22 7.41 5.87
C ASN A 23 -3.43 6.20 5.35
N VAL A 24 -4.11 5.07 5.14
CA VAL A 24 -3.53 3.81 4.64
C VAL A 24 -4.14 3.39 3.29
N PRO A 25 -3.44 2.62 2.46
CA PRO A 25 -3.98 2.18 1.18
C PRO A 25 -5.13 1.18 1.35
N ILE A 26 -6.15 1.36 0.51
CA ILE A 26 -7.22 0.40 0.30
C ILE A 26 -6.89 -0.44 -0.93
N SER A 27 -6.82 -1.75 -0.75
CA SER A 27 -6.48 -2.72 -1.80
C SER A 27 -7.72 -3.14 -2.57
N ARG A 28 -7.57 -3.28 -3.88
CA ARG A 28 -8.55 -3.96 -4.75
C ARG A 28 -8.06 -5.31 -5.29
N GLN A 29 -6.98 -5.86 -4.72
CA GLN A 29 -6.31 -7.05 -5.26
C GLN A 29 -7.19 -8.31 -5.27
N TRP A 30 -8.07 -8.46 -4.27
CA TRP A 30 -8.96 -9.64 -4.11
C TRP A 30 -10.43 -9.30 -3.90
N ASP A 31 -10.73 -8.01 -3.75
CA ASP A 31 -12.10 -7.51 -3.71
C ASP A 31 -12.11 -6.18 -4.46
N SER A 32 -12.81 -6.11 -5.58
CA SER A 32 -12.90 -4.91 -6.40
C SER A 32 -13.55 -3.74 -5.68
N LYS A 33 -14.36 -3.98 -4.63
CA LYS A 33 -14.98 -2.94 -3.80
C LYS A 33 -13.98 -2.23 -2.88
N GLY A 34 -12.79 -2.80 -2.69
CA GLY A 34 -11.75 -2.24 -1.85
C GLY A 34 -11.80 -2.77 -0.41
N HIS A 35 -10.65 -3.14 0.14
CA HIS A 35 -10.47 -3.52 1.54
C HIS A 35 -9.07 -3.15 2.05
N PRO A 36 -8.89 -2.87 3.35
CA PRO A 36 -7.56 -2.74 3.91
C PRO A 36 -6.86 -4.10 3.85
N TYR A 37 -5.65 -4.12 3.27
CA TYR A 37 -4.86 -5.34 3.12
C TYR A 37 -3.53 -5.19 3.89
N PRO A 38 -3.32 -5.93 5.00
CA PRO A 38 -2.15 -5.80 5.86
C PRO A 38 -0.81 -5.72 5.11
N VAL A 39 -0.54 -6.63 4.17
CA VAL A 39 0.75 -6.64 3.45
C VAL A 39 0.94 -5.37 2.62
N GLN A 40 -0.11 -4.85 1.99
CA GLN A 40 -0.01 -3.62 1.21
C GLN A 40 0.21 -2.40 2.13
N ILE A 41 -0.45 -2.37 3.29
CA ILE A 41 -0.29 -1.31 4.29
C ILE A 41 1.13 -1.34 4.88
N ALA A 42 1.67 -2.52 5.17
CA ALA A 42 3.07 -2.67 5.60
C ALA A 42 4.05 -2.15 4.54
N GLN A 43 3.89 -2.59 3.28
CA GLN A 43 4.73 -2.12 2.18
C GLN A 43 4.64 -0.60 1.99
N TYR A 44 3.45 -0.03 2.16
CA TYR A 44 3.22 1.40 2.10
C TYR A 44 3.98 2.15 3.20
N GLY A 45 3.80 1.74 4.45
CA GLY A 45 4.51 2.33 5.59
C GLY A 45 6.04 2.23 5.42
N LEU A 46 6.56 1.05 5.07
CA LEU A 46 7.99 0.80 4.89
C LEU A 46 8.60 1.62 3.75
N ALA A 47 7.85 1.82 2.66
CA ALA A 47 8.27 2.69 1.58
C ALA A 47 8.40 4.13 2.09
N TYR A 48 7.41 4.66 2.81
CA TYR A 48 7.47 6.01 3.38
C TYR A 48 8.54 6.16 4.46
N TYR A 49 8.82 5.12 5.24
CA TYR A 49 9.94 5.13 6.18
C TYR A 49 11.29 5.25 5.45
N SER A 50 11.47 4.48 4.37
CA SER A 50 12.68 4.54 3.55
C SER A 50 12.84 5.92 2.91
N TYR A 51 11.74 6.49 2.41
CA TYR A 51 11.71 7.83 1.83
C TYR A 51 12.00 8.92 2.87
N PHE A 52 11.39 8.84 4.06
CA PHE A 52 11.69 9.74 5.19
C PHE A 52 13.17 9.69 5.57
N SER A 53 13.74 8.50 5.67
CA SER A 53 15.16 8.30 5.99
C SER A 53 16.08 8.90 4.93
N LYS A 54 15.70 8.83 3.65
CA LYS A 54 16.42 9.49 2.56
C LYS A 54 16.33 11.02 2.66
N LEU A 55 15.14 11.58 2.87
CA LEU A 55 14.95 13.03 3.03
C LEU A 55 15.75 13.61 4.20
N ARG A 56 15.96 12.83 5.28
CA ARG A 56 16.83 13.24 6.41
C ARG A 56 18.27 13.52 5.99
N ASN A 57 18.76 12.86 4.94
CA ASN A 57 20.11 13.05 4.42
C ASN A 57 20.24 14.25 3.47
N PHE A 58 19.13 14.87 3.05
CA PHE A 58 19.15 16.06 2.20
C PHE A 58 19.46 17.32 3.01
N LYS A 59 20.27 18.21 2.44
CA LYS A 59 20.64 19.50 3.03
C LYS A 59 19.61 20.56 2.66
N GLY A 60 19.13 21.29 3.66
CA GLY A 60 18.33 22.49 3.47
C GLY A 60 19.20 23.73 3.32
N ILE A 61 18.74 24.70 2.53
CA ILE A 61 19.38 26.02 2.39
C ILE A 61 18.55 27.05 3.16
N LEU A 62 19.13 27.57 4.24
CA LEU A 62 18.60 28.71 5.00
C LEU A 62 18.39 29.93 4.08
N ASN A 63 17.28 30.64 4.27
CA ASN A 63 16.92 31.90 3.60
C ASN A 63 16.57 31.86 2.10
N ARG A 64 16.44 30.70 1.45
CA ARG A 64 15.81 30.63 0.13
C ARG A 64 14.28 30.73 0.29
N LYS A 65 13.65 31.84 -0.12
CA LYS A 65 12.18 31.99 -0.08
C LYS A 65 11.53 30.80 -0.82
N SER A 66 10.80 29.98 -0.07
CA SER A 66 10.10 28.78 -0.53
C SER A 66 8.69 29.07 -1.08
N SER A 67 8.35 30.33 -1.34
CA SER A 67 6.95 30.78 -1.46
C SER A 67 6.13 30.11 -2.57
N THR A 68 6.77 29.38 -3.50
CA THR A 68 6.10 28.63 -4.56
C THR A 68 6.03 27.12 -4.31
N ALA A 69 6.83 26.57 -3.40
CA ALA A 69 6.93 25.12 -3.17
C ALA A 69 6.12 24.62 -1.97
N VAL A 70 5.79 25.51 -1.02
CA VAL A 70 4.93 25.25 0.13
C VAL A 70 4.02 26.45 0.33
N VAL A 71 2.74 26.19 0.55
CA VAL A 71 1.71 27.18 0.85
C VAL A 71 1.00 26.76 2.13
N ASP A 72 1.12 27.59 3.16
CA ASP A 72 0.37 27.44 4.41
C ASP A 72 -0.96 28.19 4.30
N ILE A 73 -1.99 27.45 3.90
CA ILE A 73 -3.33 28.01 3.66
C ILE A 73 -3.98 28.42 4.98
N LYS A 74 -3.71 27.70 6.08
CA LYS A 74 -4.27 28.04 7.41
C LYS A 74 -3.88 29.46 7.81
N SER A 75 -2.63 29.87 7.56
CA SER A 75 -2.15 31.23 7.89
C SER A 75 -2.99 32.34 7.24
N HIS A 76 -3.59 32.07 6.07
CA HIS A 76 -4.45 33.01 5.35
C HIS A 76 -5.87 33.12 5.95
N PHE A 77 -6.27 32.18 6.80
CA PHE A 77 -7.55 32.20 7.52
C PHE A 77 -7.44 32.77 8.94
N SER A 78 -6.27 33.28 9.33
CA SER A 78 -5.99 33.79 10.67
C SER A 78 -6.95 34.88 11.15
N LYS A 79 -7.45 35.74 10.25
CA LYS A 79 -8.42 36.80 10.61
C LYS A 79 -9.80 36.25 10.97
N GLN A 80 -10.15 35.07 10.47
CA GLN A 80 -11.42 34.38 10.70
C GLN A 80 -11.32 33.36 11.83
N MET A 81 -10.17 33.30 12.52
CA MET A 81 -9.91 32.41 13.64
C MET A 81 -9.70 33.23 14.92
N LYS A 82 -10.38 32.84 16.00
CA LYS A 82 -10.11 33.31 17.36
C LYS A 82 -9.25 32.26 18.06
N CYS A 83 -8.06 32.66 18.47
CA CYS A 83 -7.13 31.80 19.20
C CYS A 83 -7.16 32.10 20.69
N ASP A 84 -7.38 31.07 21.51
CA ASP A 84 -7.19 31.14 22.95
C ASP A 84 -5.70 31.01 23.26
N ALA A 85 -5.11 32.07 23.81
CA ALA A 85 -3.69 32.17 24.16
C ALA A 85 -3.28 31.18 25.27
N LEU A 86 -4.21 30.70 26.09
CA LEU A 86 -3.92 29.76 27.19
C LEU A 86 -3.77 28.33 26.69
N ASN A 87 -4.54 27.93 25.67
CA ASN A 87 -4.61 26.54 25.20
C ASN A 87 -4.01 26.32 23.81
N ASN A 88 -3.53 27.38 23.13
CA ASN A 88 -3.10 27.35 21.72
C ASN A 88 -4.17 26.78 20.76
N VAL A 89 -5.44 26.90 21.15
CA VAL A 89 -6.58 26.41 20.38
C VAL A 89 -7.15 27.56 19.57
N CYS A 90 -7.22 27.40 18.26
CA CYS A 90 -7.84 28.38 17.35
C CYS A 90 -9.15 27.82 16.79
N LEU A 91 -10.24 28.53 17.06
CA LEU A 91 -11.59 28.20 16.58
C LEU A 91 -12.03 29.22 15.54
N PHE A 92 -12.82 28.77 14.57
CA PHE A 92 -13.44 29.67 13.59
C PHE A 92 -14.53 30.52 14.25
N VAL A 93 -14.70 31.76 13.77
CA VAL A 93 -15.78 32.65 14.21
C VAL A 93 -17.13 32.07 13.76
N GLU A 94 -18.14 32.09 14.64
CA GLU A 94 -19.43 31.40 14.49
C GLU A 94 -20.23 31.76 13.21
N GLU A 95 -19.99 32.93 12.61
CA GLU A 95 -20.69 33.38 11.39
C GLU A 95 -20.01 32.95 10.07
N THR A 96 -18.88 32.25 10.14
CA THR A 96 -18.11 31.90 8.95
C THR A 96 -18.75 30.70 8.23
N THR A 97 -19.39 30.91 7.08
CA THR A 97 -20.06 29.84 6.30
C THR A 97 -19.11 29.08 5.36
N SER A 98 -18.08 29.76 4.87
CA SER A 98 -17.04 29.17 4.02
C SER A 98 -15.75 29.99 4.10
N LEU A 99 -14.61 29.31 3.97
CA LEU A 99 -13.28 29.89 3.93
C LEU A 99 -12.61 29.54 2.63
N ILE A 100 -12.35 30.57 1.80
CA ILE A 100 -11.86 30.37 0.44
C ILE A 100 -10.48 31.01 0.31
N TYR A 101 -9.53 30.27 -0.25
CA TYR A 101 -8.22 30.76 -0.62
C TYR A 101 -7.94 30.46 -2.10
N ASN A 102 -7.59 31.52 -2.86
CA ASN A 102 -7.34 31.44 -4.29
C ASN A 102 -5.82 31.35 -4.57
N LEU A 103 -5.42 30.30 -5.31
CA LEU A 103 -4.05 29.99 -5.70
C LEU A 103 -3.72 30.38 -7.16
N LYS A 104 -4.64 31.07 -7.86
CA LYS A 104 -4.65 31.33 -9.32
C LYS A 104 -3.37 31.92 -9.95
N ASN A 105 -2.39 32.36 -9.15
CA ASN A 105 -1.11 32.88 -9.62
C ASN A 105 0.07 31.90 -9.43
N THR A 106 -0.18 30.64 -9.05
CA THR A 106 0.88 29.64 -8.87
C THR A 106 0.82 28.58 -9.96
N ASN A 107 1.76 28.61 -10.91
CA ASN A 107 1.97 27.50 -11.86
C ASN A 107 2.63 26.27 -11.20
N ALA A 108 2.57 26.17 -9.86
CA ALA A 108 3.26 25.17 -9.07
C ALA A 108 2.38 23.92 -8.89
N LYS A 109 2.98 22.73 -9.01
CA LYS A 109 2.30 21.44 -8.84
C LYS A 109 2.13 21.09 -7.34
N LEU A 110 1.41 21.94 -6.62
CA LEU A 110 1.09 21.79 -5.20
C LEU A 110 0.09 20.64 -4.99
N THR A 111 0.62 19.43 -4.81
CA THR A 111 -0.18 18.19 -4.83
C THR A 111 -0.06 17.39 -3.53
N GLY A 112 0.99 17.61 -2.73
CA GLY A 112 1.08 17.08 -1.38
C GLY A 112 0.19 17.88 -0.43
N LEU A 113 -0.64 17.19 0.34
CA LEU A 113 -1.56 17.76 1.33
C LEU A 113 -1.25 17.22 2.72
N ILE A 114 -1.06 18.12 3.67
CA ILE A 114 -1.20 17.85 5.11
C ILE A 114 -2.34 18.74 5.60
N ALA A 115 -3.45 18.15 6.01
CA ALA A 115 -4.48 18.85 6.76
C ALA A 115 -4.77 18.11 8.07
N SER A 116 -5.02 18.83 9.15
CA SER A 116 -5.40 18.23 10.42
C SER A 116 -6.34 19.14 11.20
N GLY A 117 -7.16 18.58 12.07
CA GLY A 117 -8.15 19.35 12.82
C GLY A 117 -8.95 18.51 13.79
N LEU A 118 -9.71 19.19 14.64
CA LEU A 118 -10.53 18.55 15.67
C LEU A 118 -12.00 18.93 15.49
N ASN A 119 -12.89 17.97 15.77
CA ASN A 119 -14.34 18.14 15.85
C ASN A 119 -14.94 18.84 14.62
N TRP A 120 -14.56 18.39 13.41
CA TRP A 120 -15.17 18.87 12.17
C TRP A 120 -16.66 18.53 12.19
N SER A 121 -17.48 19.55 11.94
CA SER A 121 -18.92 19.40 12.03
C SER A 121 -19.48 18.51 10.93
N LYS A 122 -20.64 17.90 11.19
CA LYS A 122 -21.36 17.09 10.20
C LYS A 122 -21.59 17.91 8.93
N ASP A 123 -21.45 17.25 7.79
CA ASP A 123 -21.61 17.82 6.44
C ASP A 123 -20.60 18.92 6.06
N SER A 124 -19.61 19.22 6.91
CA SER A 124 -18.46 20.05 6.53
C SER A 124 -17.67 19.42 5.37
N ARG A 125 -17.03 20.27 4.57
CA ARG A 125 -16.28 19.88 3.37
C ARG A 125 -14.99 20.66 3.24
N LEU A 126 -13.88 19.97 3.06
CA LEU A 126 -12.65 20.53 2.52
C LEU A 126 -12.59 20.25 1.02
N ILE A 127 -12.58 21.30 0.21
CA ILE A 127 -12.78 21.25 -1.24
C ILE A 127 -11.53 21.81 -1.92
N PHE A 128 -11.03 21.08 -2.91
CA PHE A 128 -9.96 21.50 -3.80
C PHE A 128 -10.52 21.61 -5.21
N ARG A 129 -10.49 22.82 -5.78
CA ARG A 129 -10.85 23.05 -7.18
C ARG A 129 -9.60 23.20 -8.02
N MET A 130 -9.58 22.49 -9.14
CA MET A 130 -8.42 22.36 -9.99
C MET A 130 -8.82 22.54 -11.44
N SER A 131 -7.88 22.96 -12.27
CA SER A 131 -8.04 22.97 -13.73
C SER A 131 -6.94 22.15 -14.37
N PHE A 132 -7.27 21.50 -15.48
CA PHE A 132 -6.27 20.98 -16.39
C PHE A 132 -5.47 22.15 -17.00
N LEU A 133 -4.20 21.91 -17.35
CA LEU A 133 -3.38 22.93 -18.02
C LEU A 133 -3.85 23.25 -19.46
N SER A 134 -4.61 22.35 -20.08
CA SER A 134 -5.00 22.35 -21.50
C SER A 134 -6.49 22.62 -21.75
N SER A 135 -7.32 22.54 -20.70
CA SER A 135 -8.77 22.43 -20.79
C SER A 135 -9.44 23.36 -19.80
N LEU A 136 -10.56 23.94 -20.21
CA LEU A 136 -11.38 24.84 -19.38
C LEU A 136 -12.22 24.07 -18.34
N ARG A 137 -12.26 22.73 -18.41
CA ARG A 137 -13.05 21.91 -17.50
C ARG A 137 -12.38 21.80 -16.13
N GLN A 138 -13.17 21.94 -15.06
CA GLN A 138 -12.66 21.84 -13.69
C GLN A 138 -12.69 20.41 -13.16
N ILE A 139 -11.88 20.18 -12.13
CA ILE A 139 -11.86 18.99 -11.30
C ILE A 139 -12.09 19.42 -9.86
N GLU A 140 -12.91 18.67 -9.14
CA GLU A 140 -13.19 18.88 -7.73
C GLU A 140 -12.79 17.66 -6.90
N THR A 141 -12.08 17.88 -5.80
CA THR A 141 -11.87 16.87 -4.76
C THR A 141 -12.42 17.38 -3.43
N HIS A 142 -13.32 16.61 -2.82
CA HIS A 142 -13.93 16.92 -1.53
C HIS A 142 -13.51 15.86 -0.50
N PHE A 143 -13.19 16.31 0.71
CA PHE A 143 -13.18 15.48 1.92
C PHE A 143 -14.33 15.95 2.81
N THR A 144 -15.32 15.09 3.05
CA THR A 144 -16.54 15.49 3.74
C THR A 144 -16.83 14.63 4.96
N CYS A 145 -17.30 15.29 6.02
CA CYS A 145 -17.90 14.68 7.21
C CYS A 145 -19.35 14.24 6.96
N SER A 146 -19.56 13.53 5.85
CA SER A 146 -20.85 12.99 5.41
C SER A 146 -20.63 11.76 4.53
N ASN A 147 -21.72 11.05 4.22
CA ASN A 147 -21.74 10.01 3.20
C ASN A 147 -22.41 10.49 1.89
N LEU A 148 -22.58 11.80 1.73
CA LEU A 148 -23.34 12.40 0.64
C LEU A 148 -22.42 12.96 -0.43
N PHE A 149 -22.68 12.62 -1.69
CA PHE A 149 -21.97 13.21 -2.83
C PHE A 149 -22.21 14.73 -2.92
N GLY A 150 -23.42 15.18 -2.55
CA GLY A 150 -23.90 16.54 -2.80
C GLY A 150 -24.37 16.69 -4.25
N ASP A 151 -24.25 17.89 -4.81
CA ASP A 151 -24.75 18.18 -6.16
C ASP A 151 -23.96 17.47 -7.26
N GLY A 152 -24.66 17.05 -8.32
CA GLY A 152 -24.12 16.36 -9.48
C GLY A 152 -24.61 14.91 -9.62
N ALA A 153 -24.12 14.24 -10.66
CA ALA A 153 -24.45 12.84 -10.96
C ALA A 153 -23.31 11.90 -10.54
N VAL A 154 -23.66 10.79 -9.89
CA VAL A 154 -22.69 9.78 -9.44
C VAL A 154 -22.50 8.70 -10.51
N ILE A 155 -21.26 8.41 -10.86
CA ILE A 155 -20.88 7.32 -11.77
C ILE A 155 -20.55 6.06 -10.98
N LEU A 156 -19.71 6.19 -9.96
CA LEU A 156 -19.20 5.09 -9.14
C LEU A 156 -19.26 5.51 -7.67
N SER A 157 -19.67 4.60 -6.79
CA SER A 157 -19.66 4.84 -5.36
C SER A 157 -19.24 3.58 -4.60
N ASN A 158 -18.49 3.76 -3.52
CA ASN A 158 -18.21 2.73 -2.54
C ASN A 158 -18.17 3.35 -1.13
N ARG A 159 -17.78 2.56 -0.14
CA ARG A 159 -17.77 2.98 1.28
C ARG A 159 -16.69 4.01 1.67
N TYR A 160 -15.82 4.39 0.74
CA TYR A 160 -14.67 5.29 0.96
C TYR A 160 -14.83 6.59 0.18
N TRP A 161 -15.32 6.50 -1.06
CA TRP A 161 -15.51 7.65 -1.93
C TRP A 161 -16.67 7.48 -2.92
N SER A 162 -17.05 8.57 -3.56
CA SER A 162 -17.91 8.58 -4.74
C SER A 162 -17.30 9.44 -5.84
N LEU A 163 -17.44 8.99 -7.08
CA LEU A 163 -16.92 9.62 -8.28
C LEU A 163 -18.07 9.99 -9.19
N GLY A 164 -18.04 11.19 -9.74
CA GLY A 164 -19.11 11.70 -10.58
C GLY A 164 -18.72 12.97 -11.31
N PHE A 165 -19.72 13.75 -11.69
CA PHE A 165 -19.57 15.04 -12.37
C PHE A 165 -20.71 15.98 -11.97
N ASN A 166 -20.53 17.28 -12.18
CA ASN A 166 -21.58 18.28 -12.03
C ASN A 166 -21.49 19.27 -13.22
N GLU A 167 -22.28 20.34 -13.20
CA GLU A 167 -22.31 21.32 -14.29
C GLU A 167 -20.96 22.01 -14.54
N LEU A 168 -20.14 22.18 -13.50
CA LEU A 168 -18.88 22.93 -13.55
C LEU A 168 -17.64 22.03 -13.68
N SER A 169 -17.72 20.80 -13.19
CA SER A 169 -16.60 19.88 -13.02
C SER A 169 -16.82 18.58 -13.80
N ALA A 170 -15.86 18.28 -14.68
CA ALA A 170 -15.84 17.05 -15.48
C ALA A 170 -15.55 15.81 -14.64
N LEU A 171 -14.87 15.99 -13.52
CA LEU A 171 -14.62 14.96 -12.53
C LEU A 171 -14.75 15.56 -11.14
N LYS A 172 -15.65 14.98 -10.34
CA LYS A 172 -15.82 15.29 -8.93
C LYS A 172 -15.56 14.03 -8.11
N VAL A 173 -14.57 14.12 -7.21
CA VAL A 173 -14.16 13.05 -6.30
C VAL A 173 -14.58 13.45 -4.89
N VAL A 174 -15.41 12.65 -4.23
CA VAL A 174 -15.89 12.92 -2.86
C VAL A 174 -15.46 11.79 -1.95
N TYR A 175 -14.54 12.06 -1.05
CA TYR A 175 -14.13 11.17 0.03
C TYR A 175 -15.02 11.34 1.26
N PHE A 176 -15.41 10.21 1.85
CA PHE A 176 -16.26 10.18 3.05
C PHE A 176 -15.40 9.96 4.29
N LEU A 177 -15.34 10.98 5.16
CA LEU A 177 -14.74 10.91 6.49
C LEU A 177 -15.76 10.32 7.45
N LYS A 178 -15.45 9.17 8.05
CA LYS A 178 -16.30 8.56 9.07
C LYS A 178 -15.96 9.08 10.45
N GLN A 179 -14.70 9.46 10.67
CA GLN A 179 -14.22 9.99 11.94
C GLN A 179 -13.96 11.50 11.81
N CYS A 180 -14.89 12.30 12.33
CA CYS A 180 -14.80 13.76 12.26
C CYS A 180 -14.26 14.42 13.53
N GLN A 181 -14.00 13.64 14.59
CA GLN A 181 -13.52 14.18 15.87
C GLN A 181 -12.02 14.49 15.84
N ASN A 182 -11.21 13.67 15.19
CA ASN A 182 -9.78 13.90 15.02
C ASN A 182 -9.39 13.61 13.56
N VAL A 183 -9.45 14.66 12.74
CA VAL A 183 -9.22 14.54 11.30
C VAL A 183 -7.74 14.77 11.03
N THR A 184 -7.12 13.83 10.32
CA THR A 184 -5.78 14.01 9.74
C THR A 184 -5.85 13.53 8.30
N LEU A 185 -5.65 14.42 7.35
CA LEU A 185 -5.60 14.12 5.92
C LEU A 185 -4.17 14.27 5.44
N LEU A 186 -3.59 13.15 5.05
CA LEU A 186 -2.33 13.09 4.34
C LEU A 186 -2.70 12.61 2.94
N GLN A 187 -2.58 13.43 1.92
CA GLN A 187 -3.00 13.05 0.57
C GLN A 187 -2.01 13.51 -0.49
N ASN A 188 -1.93 12.75 -1.57
CA ASN A 188 -1.35 13.21 -2.83
C ASN A 188 -2.51 13.42 -3.80
N LEU A 189 -2.84 14.68 -4.07
CA LEU A 189 -3.97 15.04 -4.92
C LEU A 189 -3.77 14.51 -6.36
N ASP A 190 -2.53 14.40 -6.85
CA ASP A 190 -2.21 13.82 -8.16
C ASP A 190 -2.63 12.36 -8.25
N MET A 191 -2.37 11.63 -7.16
CA MET A 191 -2.73 10.24 -7.03
C MET A 191 -4.23 10.06 -6.89
N ILE A 192 -4.92 10.93 -6.15
CA ILE A 192 -6.38 10.89 -6.03
C ILE A 192 -7.03 10.94 -7.40
N ILE A 193 -6.65 11.92 -8.23
CA ILE A 193 -7.20 12.06 -9.58
C ILE A 193 -6.83 10.87 -10.44
N THR A 194 -5.56 10.46 -10.44
CA THR A 194 -5.08 9.28 -11.19
C THR A 194 -5.89 8.02 -10.86
N LYS A 195 -6.19 7.79 -9.58
CA LYS A 195 -6.97 6.63 -9.11
C LYS A 195 -8.46 6.75 -9.43
N ALA A 196 -9.04 7.93 -9.29
CA ALA A 196 -10.43 8.18 -9.65
C ALA A 196 -10.65 7.90 -11.13
N VAL A 197 -9.80 8.47 -11.99
CA VAL A 197 -9.77 8.25 -13.44
C VAL A 197 -9.64 6.77 -13.78
N ALA A 198 -8.65 6.07 -13.19
CA ALA A 198 -8.45 4.65 -13.43
C ALA A 198 -9.68 3.80 -13.03
N SER A 199 -10.37 4.19 -11.96
CA SER A 199 -11.58 3.51 -11.49
C SER A 199 -12.76 3.74 -12.43
N VAL A 200 -12.97 4.97 -12.90
CA VAL A 200 -14.01 5.27 -13.89
C VAL A 200 -13.71 4.58 -15.23
N LYS A 201 -12.47 4.65 -15.73
CA LYS A 201 -12.05 3.94 -16.97
C LYS A 201 -12.31 2.42 -16.86
N GLN A 202 -12.11 1.82 -15.69
CA GLN A 202 -12.38 0.40 -15.47
C GLN A 202 -13.87 0.06 -15.45
N ASP A 203 -14.71 0.87 -14.80
CA ASP A 203 -16.17 0.67 -14.77
C ASP A 203 -16.81 0.89 -16.15
N LEU A 204 -16.36 1.91 -16.90
CA LEU A 204 -16.86 2.21 -18.24
C LEU A 204 -16.43 1.18 -19.29
N ARG A 205 -15.29 0.50 -19.14
CA ARG A 205 -14.96 -0.66 -19.99
C ARG A 205 -15.99 -1.79 -19.85
N ALA A 206 -16.69 -1.87 -18.71
CA ALA A 206 -17.80 -2.79 -18.52
C ALA A 206 -19.15 -2.27 -19.09
N LYS A 207 -19.25 -0.98 -19.45
CA LYS A 207 -20.47 -0.31 -19.92
C LYS A 207 -20.18 0.47 -21.21
N SER A 208 -20.41 -0.14 -22.39
CA SER A 208 -19.96 0.39 -23.70
C SER A 208 -20.51 1.76 -24.13
N LEU A 209 -21.48 2.34 -23.41
CA LEU A 209 -22.27 3.50 -23.84
C LEU A 209 -21.66 4.88 -23.49
N PHE A 210 -20.65 4.98 -22.61
CA PHE A 210 -20.20 6.27 -22.05
C PHE A 210 -18.79 6.73 -22.47
N ARG A 211 -18.19 6.14 -23.51
CA ARG A 211 -16.81 6.47 -23.93
C ARG A 211 -16.61 7.92 -24.39
N GLY A 212 -17.63 8.55 -24.98
CA GLY A 212 -17.45 9.83 -25.70
C GLY A 212 -17.53 11.10 -24.86
N PHE A 213 -18.18 11.08 -23.69
CA PHE A 213 -18.55 12.32 -22.99
C PHE A 213 -17.58 12.75 -21.87
N LEU A 214 -16.87 11.78 -21.27
CA LEU A 214 -16.06 11.99 -20.06
C LEU A 214 -14.55 12.05 -20.31
N PHE A 215 -14.02 11.48 -21.40
CA PHE A 215 -12.57 11.30 -21.58
C PHE A 215 -12.07 11.79 -22.94
N GLY A 216 -11.78 13.09 -23.04
CA GLY A 216 -10.74 13.54 -23.96
C GLY A 216 -9.37 12.99 -23.52
N SER A 217 -8.33 13.13 -24.36
CA SER A 217 -6.93 12.84 -24.02
C SER A 217 -6.42 13.62 -22.79
N GLU A 218 -7.20 14.61 -22.34
CA GLU A 218 -6.92 15.58 -21.29
C GLU A 218 -6.80 15.01 -19.88
N ILE A 219 -7.44 13.88 -19.61
CA ILE A 219 -7.50 13.32 -18.25
C ILE A 219 -6.16 12.70 -17.79
N ASP A 220 -5.27 12.40 -18.74
CA ASP A 220 -3.90 11.96 -18.43
C ASP A 220 -2.93 13.17 -18.32
N GLU A 221 -3.45 14.41 -18.34
CA GLU A 221 -2.65 15.64 -18.27
C GLU A 221 -2.53 16.20 -16.84
N LYS A 222 -1.54 17.07 -16.66
CA LYS A 222 -1.25 17.69 -15.36
C LYS A 222 -2.31 18.75 -15.04
N PHE A 223 -2.74 18.79 -13.78
CA PHE A 223 -3.62 19.83 -13.25
C PHE A 223 -2.87 20.76 -12.29
N VAL A 224 -3.50 21.90 -12.00
CA VAL A 224 -3.06 22.86 -10.98
C VAL A 224 -4.22 23.12 -10.01
N VAL A 225 -3.90 23.24 -8.71
CA VAL A 225 -4.89 23.64 -7.69
C VAL A 225 -5.10 25.14 -7.80
N ASN A 226 -6.33 25.56 -8.06
CA ASN A 226 -6.69 26.96 -8.24
C ASN A 226 -7.31 27.57 -6.99
N GLU A 227 -8.02 26.76 -6.21
CA GLU A 227 -8.77 27.23 -5.05
C GLU A 227 -8.87 26.11 -4.02
N VAL A 228 -8.81 26.51 -2.75
CA VAL A 228 -9.12 25.66 -1.60
C VAL A 228 -10.23 26.32 -0.81
N GLU A 229 -11.29 25.56 -0.55
CA GLU A 229 -12.48 26.00 0.17
C GLU A 229 -12.72 25.07 1.37
N PHE A 230 -12.89 25.63 2.57
CA PHE A 230 -13.36 24.90 3.74
C PHE A 230 -14.76 25.38 4.12
N GLN A 231 -15.75 24.54 3.85
CA GLN A 231 -17.17 24.84 3.93
C GLN A 231 -17.81 24.20 5.17
N VAL A 232 -18.66 24.95 5.86
CA VAL A 232 -19.43 24.44 7.02
C VAL A 232 -20.65 23.67 6.55
N GLY A 233 -21.03 22.62 7.29
CA GLY A 233 -22.33 21.99 7.10
C GLY A 233 -23.48 22.96 7.41
N LYS A 234 -24.57 22.91 6.64
CA LYS A 234 -25.69 23.87 6.71
C LYS A 234 -26.33 23.99 8.10
N GLU A 235 -26.33 22.92 8.88
CA GLU A 235 -26.93 22.87 10.22
C GLU A 235 -25.91 23.06 11.35
N ALA A 236 -24.64 23.21 11.03
CA ALA A 236 -23.58 23.27 12.02
C ALA A 236 -23.30 24.72 12.48
N ARG A 237 -23.13 24.87 13.79
CA ARG A 237 -22.83 26.16 14.44
C ARG A 237 -21.35 26.53 14.43
N SER A 238 -20.47 25.57 14.11
CA SER A 238 -19.03 25.80 14.02
C SER A 238 -18.37 24.85 13.02
N LEU A 239 -17.19 25.23 12.54
CA LEU A 239 -16.32 24.43 11.66
C LEU A 239 -15.44 23.42 12.41
N GLY A 240 -15.43 23.47 13.75
CA GLY A 240 -14.41 22.81 14.56
C GLY A 240 -13.08 23.56 14.54
N GLN A 241 -11.97 22.82 14.59
CA GLN A 241 -10.61 23.36 14.60
C GLN A 241 -9.84 22.93 13.36
N LEU A 242 -9.01 23.83 12.84
CA LEU A 242 -8.04 23.56 11.78
C LEU A 242 -6.62 23.76 12.33
N ASN A 243 -5.91 22.67 12.48
CA ASN A 243 -4.56 22.62 13.07
C ASN A 243 -3.49 22.79 12.01
N ASP A 244 -3.58 22.05 10.90
CA ASP A 244 -2.71 22.16 9.73
C ASP A 244 -3.56 22.29 8.46
N LEU A 245 -3.11 23.10 7.49
CA LEU A 245 -3.58 23.06 6.10
C LEU A 245 -2.45 23.52 5.16
N LEU A 246 -1.59 22.57 4.82
CA LEU A 246 -0.40 22.79 4.00
C LEU A 246 -0.56 22.13 2.64
N LEU A 247 -0.32 22.89 1.58
CA LEU A 247 -0.08 22.36 0.25
C LEU A 247 1.39 22.51 -0.11
N PHE A 248 1.98 21.48 -0.71
CA PHE A 248 3.38 21.52 -1.09
C PHE A 248 3.67 20.68 -2.34
N ILE A 249 4.81 20.94 -2.97
CA ILE A 249 5.30 20.13 -4.09
C ILE A 249 5.98 18.87 -3.51
N PRO A 250 5.54 17.65 -3.85
CA PRO A 250 6.27 16.44 -3.44
C PRO A 250 7.68 16.39 -4.02
N ILE A 251 8.69 16.04 -3.23
CA ILE A 251 10.08 15.92 -3.71
C ILE A 251 10.27 14.58 -4.42
N ALA A 252 10.55 14.61 -5.72
CA ALA A 252 10.85 13.41 -6.49
C ALA A 252 12.18 12.78 -6.08
N ASN A 253 12.29 11.46 -6.26
CA ASN A 253 13.34 10.66 -5.65
C ASN A 253 14.70 10.71 -6.37
N ASP A 254 14.76 11.26 -7.58
CA ASP A 254 15.93 11.33 -8.45
C ASP A 254 16.72 12.65 -8.31
N GLN A 255 16.21 13.63 -7.58
CA GLN A 255 16.86 14.92 -7.40
C GLN A 255 17.65 14.97 -6.09
N ASN A 256 18.95 14.68 -6.16
CA ASN A 256 19.89 15.14 -5.14
C ASN A 256 20.05 16.66 -5.32
N GLY A 257 19.24 17.42 -4.60
CA GLY A 257 19.16 18.86 -4.70
C GLY A 257 19.26 19.54 -3.34
N ALA A 258 19.58 20.82 -3.37
CA ALA A 258 19.52 21.69 -2.21
C ALA A 258 18.16 22.40 -2.22
N TYR A 259 17.33 22.08 -1.23
CA TYR A 259 15.94 22.53 -1.14
C TYR A 259 15.80 23.67 -0.12
N ALA A 260 14.77 24.49 -0.25
CA ALA A 260 14.41 25.41 0.82
C ALA A 260 13.97 24.62 2.06
N ASP A 261 14.31 25.11 3.27
CA ASP A 261 14.07 24.36 4.51
C ASP A 261 12.60 23.99 4.72
N GLN A 262 11.69 24.93 4.48
CA GLN A 262 10.24 24.71 4.64
C GLN A 262 9.72 23.60 3.70
N HIS A 263 10.22 23.55 2.46
CA HIS A 263 9.87 22.51 1.48
C HIS A 263 10.33 21.12 1.93
N LEU A 264 11.55 21.04 2.45
CA LEU A 264 12.10 19.79 2.98
C LEU A 264 11.39 19.36 4.26
N ILE A 265 11.05 20.29 5.16
CA ILE A 265 10.29 20.03 6.39
C ILE A 265 8.91 19.46 6.07
N ALA A 266 8.15 20.07 5.15
CA ALA A 266 6.83 19.60 4.77
C ALA A 266 6.87 18.16 4.21
N ASN A 267 7.82 17.87 3.32
CA ASN A 267 7.98 16.52 2.76
C ASN A 267 8.43 15.49 3.80
N LYS A 268 9.34 15.87 4.72
CA LYS A 268 9.76 15.01 5.84
C LYS A 268 8.59 14.68 6.74
N GLU A 269 7.79 15.67 7.10
CA GLU A 269 6.65 15.47 8.00
C GLU A 269 5.54 14.67 7.33
N PHE A 270 5.25 14.91 6.06
CA PHE A 270 4.32 14.08 5.29
C PHE A 270 4.76 12.61 5.30
N ALA A 271 6.02 12.33 4.95
CA ALA A 271 6.54 10.96 4.93
C ALA A 271 6.53 10.30 6.31
N ARG A 272 6.91 11.05 7.36
CA ARG A 272 6.89 10.57 8.74
C ARG A 272 5.47 10.22 9.19
N ARG A 273 4.51 11.11 9.00
CA ARG A 273 3.11 10.89 9.40
C ARG A 273 2.48 9.74 8.62
N ARG A 274 2.76 9.60 7.31
CA ARG A 274 2.30 8.44 6.50
C ARG A 274 2.80 7.11 7.04
N PHE A 275 4.08 7.04 7.41
CA PHE A 275 4.65 5.86 8.04
C PHE A 275 3.96 5.55 9.38
N LEU A 276 3.78 6.56 10.23
CA LEU A 276 3.15 6.38 11.54
C LEU A 276 1.68 5.98 11.43
N SER A 277 0.90 6.55 10.51
CA SER A 277 -0.48 6.13 10.27
C SER A 277 -0.58 4.65 9.86
N ALA A 278 0.36 4.16 9.05
CA ALA A 278 0.42 2.74 8.73
C ALA A 278 0.73 1.88 9.96
N ALA A 279 1.64 2.32 10.83
CA ALA A 279 1.96 1.62 12.08
C ALA A 279 0.78 1.61 13.06
N GLU A 280 0.09 2.75 13.24
CA GLU A 280 -1.08 2.86 14.12
C GLU A 280 -2.21 1.96 13.64
N TRP A 281 -2.44 1.87 12.32
CA TRP A 281 -3.40 0.95 11.75
C TRP A 281 -3.13 -0.51 12.18
N PHE A 282 -1.87 -0.93 12.24
CA PHE A 282 -1.53 -2.27 12.73
C PHE A 282 -1.83 -2.44 14.21
N VAL A 283 -1.57 -1.45 15.06
CA VAL A 283 -1.91 -1.53 16.49
C VAL A 283 -3.42 -1.66 16.68
N GLU A 284 -4.20 -0.84 15.99
CA GLU A 284 -5.67 -0.77 16.13
C GLU A 284 -6.40 -1.98 15.52
N ASN A 285 -5.83 -2.60 14.48
CA ASN A 285 -6.49 -3.69 13.74
C ASN A 285 -5.93 -5.08 14.05
N GLN A 286 -4.98 -5.20 14.99
CA GLN A 286 -4.49 -6.49 15.45
C GLN A 286 -5.56 -7.22 16.27
N GLN A 287 -5.73 -8.52 16.02
CA GLN A 287 -6.62 -9.36 16.81
C GLN A 287 -5.95 -9.81 18.11
N GLU A 288 -6.74 -10.31 19.07
CA GLU A 288 -6.23 -10.87 20.34
C GLU A 288 -5.21 -12.00 20.13
N ASP A 289 -5.39 -12.80 19.07
CA ASP A 289 -4.46 -13.87 18.72
C ASP A 289 -3.14 -13.37 18.09
N GLY A 290 -2.98 -12.05 17.95
CA GLY A 290 -1.80 -11.39 17.40
C GLY A 290 -1.80 -11.23 15.88
N SER A 291 -2.82 -11.73 15.18
CA SER A 291 -2.88 -11.69 13.72
C SER A 291 -3.57 -10.44 13.17
N TRP A 292 -3.27 -10.10 11.91
CA TRP A 292 -4.09 -9.21 11.09
C TRP A 292 -4.90 -9.99 10.05
N ARG A 293 -6.22 -9.77 10.06
CA ARG A 293 -7.19 -10.55 9.28
C ARG A 293 -7.49 -9.90 7.94
N VAL A 294 -7.38 -10.68 6.87
CA VAL A 294 -7.72 -10.26 5.51
C VAL A 294 -9.20 -10.50 5.27
N LYS A 295 -9.96 -9.44 4.98
CA LYS A 295 -11.42 -9.49 4.80
C LYS A 295 -11.87 -9.99 3.42
N ALA A 296 -10.95 -10.28 2.50
CA ALA A 296 -11.24 -10.72 1.14
C ALA A 296 -10.97 -12.22 0.94
N LYS A 297 -11.78 -12.87 0.10
CA LYS A 297 -11.59 -14.27 -0.31
C LYS A 297 -10.40 -14.37 -1.28
N ARG A 298 -9.52 -15.36 -1.09
CA ARG A 298 -8.41 -15.65 -2.02
C ARG A 298 -8.59 -17.01 -2.65
N VAL A 299 -8.68 -17.07 -3.98
CA VAL A 299 -8.90 -18.34 -4.72
C VAL A 299 -7.63 -18.81 -5.41
N PHE A 300 -7.21 -20.05 -5.14
CA PHE A 300 -6.13 -20.73 -5.88
C PHE A 300 -6.71 -21.63 -6.97
N THR A 301 -7.66 -22.48 -6.59
CA THR A 301 -8.48 -23.32 -7.48
C THR A 301 -9.94 -23.26 -7.01
N SER A 302 -10.87 -23.96 -7.68
CA SER A 302 -12.27 -24.05 -7.22
C SER A 302 -12.38 -24.53 -5.77
N ASP A 303 -11.49 -25.45 -5.37
CA ASP A 303 -11.58 -26.16 -4.10
C ASP A 303 -10.54 -25.67 -3.08
N ILE A 304 -9.46 -25.05 -3.55
CA ILE A 304 -8.41 -24.49 -2.69
C ILE A 304 -8.57 -22.98 -2.67
N TYR A 305 -9.16 -22.47 -1.59
CA TYR A 305 -9.35 -21.05 -1.37
C TYR A 305 -9.32 -20.69 0.12
N LEU A 306 -8.96 -19.45 0.39
CA LEU A 306 -9.00 -18.86 1.73
C LEU A 306 -10.29 -18.09 1.88
N LYS A 307 -11.07 -18.44 2.91
CA LYS A 307 -12.25 -17.66 3.33
C LYS A 307 -11.81 -16.35 3.98
N PRO A 308 -12.59 -15.27 3.86
CA PRO A 308 -12.36 -14.04 4.63
C PRO A 308 -12.05 -14.34 6.10
N GLY A 309 -11.07 -13.63 6.67
CA GLY A 309 -10.55 -13.88 8.02
C GLY A 309 -9.24 -14.68 8.07
N TRP A 310 -8.63 -14.98 6.92
CA TRP A 310 -7.28 -15.56 6.89
C TRP A 310 -6.20 -14.52 7.23
N CYS A 311 -5.01 -14.95 7.64
CA CYS A 311 -3.85 -14.09 7.89
C CYS A 311 -2.64 -14.54 7.06
N SER A 312 -1.62 -13.70 6.95
CA SER A 312 -0.43 -13.94 6.12
C SER A 312 0.84 -13.76 6.93
N ALA A 313 1.82 -14.66 6.81
CA ALA A 313 3.13 -14.50 7.47
C ALA A 313 3.86 -13.22 7.03
N MET A 314 3.70 -12.82 5.77
CA MET A 314 4.35 -11.64 5.19
C MET A 314 3.87 -10.33 5.81
N GLY A 315 2.64 -10.29 6.34
CA GLY A 315 2.04 -9.08 6.89
C GLY A 315 2.39 -8.80 8.35
N GLN A 316 3.18 -9.65 9.02
CA GLN A 316 3.17 -9.69 10.48
C GLN A 316 4.20 -8.80 11.20
N VAL A 317 5.28 -8.28 10.59
CA VAL A 317 6.31 -7.58 11.38
C VAL A 317 7.04 -6.47 10.61
N ARG A 318 6.84 -5.21 11.04
CA ARG A 318 7.84 -4.11 11.06
C ARG A 318 7.18 -2.78 11.48
N ALA A 319 7.20 -2.46 12.78
CA ALA A 319 6.83 -1.13 13.30
C ALA A 319 7.48 -0.75 14.65
N ALA A 320 8.49 -1.48 15.15
CA ALA A 320 8.88 -1.36 16.57
C ALA A 320 9.92 -0.28 16.90
N ASN A 321 10.70 0.23 15.93
CA ASN A 321 11.97 0.90 16.26
C ASN A 321 12.07 2.39 15.90
N LEU A 322 10.95 3.07 15.67
CA LEU A 322 10.93 4.51 15.29
C LEU A 322 10.30 5.42 16.32
N THR A 323 9.59 4.84 17.28
CA THR A 323 8.90 5.53 18.36
C THR A 323 9.24 4.80 19.64
N ASN A 324 9.52 5.52 20.72
CA ASN A 324 9.64 4.94 22.06
C ASN A 324 8.26 4.55 22.66
N ASP A 325 7.23 4.40 21.82
CA ASP A 325 5.88 4.04 22.24
C ASP A 325 5.78 2.51 22.41
N PRO A 326 5.51 2.03 23.65
CA PRO A 326 5.47 0.60 23.95
C PRO A 326 4.33 -0.14 23.24
N ARG A 327 3.29 0.57 22.75
CA ARG A 327 2.15 -0.06 22.04
C ARG A 327 2.61 -0.78 20.77
N PHE A 328 3.55 -0.21 20.02
CA PHE A 328 4.07 -0.82 18.79
C PHE A 328 4.93 -2.05 19.09
N GLN A 329 5.72 -2.01 20.16
CA GLN A 329 6.53 -3.16 20.58
C GLN A 329 5.65 -4.31 21.05
N ALA A 330 4.61 -4.01 21.85
CA ALA A 330 3.62 -4.99 22.28
C ALA A 330 2.87 -5.62 21.09
N ALA A 331 2.48 -4.82 20.10
CA ALA A 331 1.84 -5.33 18.89
C ALA A 331 2.79 -6.24 18.08
N ALA A 332 4.06 -5.85 17.92
CA ALA A 332 5.06 -6.67 17.23
C ALA A 332 5.32 -8.00 17.95
N ALA A 333 5.37 -8.00 19.29
CA ALA A 333 5.51 -9.21 20.09
C ALA A 333 4.34 -10.18 19.88
N ARG A 334 3.09 -9.68 19.97
CA ARG A 334 1.90 -10.52 19.74
C ARG A 334 1.86 -11.11 18.33
N ALA A 335 2.45 -10.44 17.35
CA ALA A 335 2.52 -10.91 15.97
C ALA A 335 3.37 -12.18 15.78
N LEU A 336 4.11 -12.63 16.80
CA LEU A 336 4.77 -13.93 16.83
C LEU A 336 3.76 -15.09 16.98
N GLY A 337 2.61 -14.85 17.63
CA GLY A 337 1.61 -15.89 17.92
C GLY A 337 1.19 -16.74 16.71
N PRO A 338 0.89 -16.16 15.54
CA PRO A 338 0.58 -16.93 14.33
C PRO A 338 1.69 -17.87 13.83
N PHE A 339 2.97 -17.55 14.07
CA PHE A 339 4.12 -18.35 13.63
C PHE A 339 4.30 -19.64 14.44
N SER A 340 3.78 -19.68 15.65
CA SER A 340 3.80 -20.88 16.49
C SER A 340 2.60 -21.80 16.24
N ARG A 341 1.61 -21.36 15.45
CA ARG A 341 0.37 -22.11 15.21
C ARG A 341 0.35 -22.73 13.82
N PRO A 342 -0.01 -24.02 13.69
CA PRO A 342 -0.11 -24.68 12.40
C PRO A 342 -1.26 -24.10 11.56
N VAL A 343 -1.08 -24.09 10.25
CA VAL A 343 -2.14 -23.75 9.29
C VAL A 343 -3.32 -24.72 9.47
N THR A 344 -4.45 -24.19 9.95
CA THR A 344 -5.65 -24.98 10.24
C THR A 344 -6.90 -24.31 9.65
N PRO A 345 -7.59 -24.90 8.66
CA PRO A 345 -8.72 -24.27 7.96
C PRO A 345 -9.97 -23.98 8.83
N LYS A 346 -10.10 -24.65 9.98
CA LYS A 346 -11.28 -24.59 10.86
C LYS A 346 -11.03 -23.90 12.21
N SER A 347 -9.83 -23.36 12.44
CA SER A 347 -9.49 -22.70 13.70
C SER A 347 -10.01 -21.27 13.74
N GLY A 348 -10.54 -20.84 14.90
CA GLY A 348 -10.82 -19.43 15.17
C GLY A 348 -9.56 -18.58 15.21
N ASN A 349 -8.46 -19.13 15.72
CA ASN A 349 -7.15 -18.48 15.79
C ASN A 349 -6.34 -18.73 14.52
N CYS A 350 -5.67 -17.71 14.01
CA CYS A 350 -4.90 -17.82 12.78
C CYS A 350 -3.52 -18.44 13.04
N GLY A 351 -3.15 -19.42 12.21
CA GLY A 351 -1.81 -20.00 12.15
C GLY A 351 -1.23 -19.89 10.75
N VAL A 352 0.08 -19.63 10.65
CA VAL A 352 0.80 -19.52 9.38
C VAL A 352 1.90 -20.58 9.23
N ARG A 353 2.10 -21.44 10.24
CA ARG A 353 3.14 -22.46 10.22
C ARG A 353 2.69 -23.69 9.42
N ALA A 354 3.43 -24.02 8.38
CA ALA A 354 3.34 -25.25 7.63
C ALA A 354 4.64 -26.04 7.78
N TYR A 355 4.67 -27.26 7.26
CA TYR A 355 5.86 -28.10 7.25
C TYR A 355 6.07 -28.60 5.82
N PHE A 356 7.27 -28.36 5.28
CA PHE A 356 7.57 -28.76 3.92
C PHE A 356 7.56 -30.29 3.80
N LEU A 357 6.70 -30.82 2.93
CA LEU A 357 6.46 -32.28 2.78
C LEU A 357 6.18 -32.98 4.12
N ASP A 358 5.41 -32.32 5.00
CA ASP A 358 5.06 -32.81 6.35
C ASP A 358 6.26 -33.10 7.28
N GLN A 359 7.46 -32.63 6.92
CA GLN A 359 8.66 -32.78 7.75
C GLN A 359 8.72 -31.67 8.80
N LYS A 360 8.53 -32.04 10.07
CA LYS A 360 8.56 -31.08 11.19
C LYS A 360 9.86 -30.29 11.33
N THR A 361 10.96 -30.83 10.82
CA THR A 361 12.30 -30.22 10.78
C THR A 361 12.45 -29.16 9.68
N LEU A 362 11.45 -29.00 8.81
CA LEU A 362 11.43 -28.01 7.73
C LEU A 362 10.19 -27.09 7.86
N PRO A 363 10.10 -26.29 8.95
CA PRO A 363 8.99 -25.34 9.12
C PRO A 363 8.99 -24.26 8.04
N TRP A 364 7.80 -23.94 7.55
CA TRP A 364 7.56 -22.89 6.57
C TRP A 364 6.50 -21.92 7.07
N TYR A 365 6.68 -20.63 6.84
CA TYR A 365 5.71 -19.59 7.22
C TYR A 365 4.97 -19.14 5.97
N GLU A 366 3.69 -19.51 5.88
CA GLU A 366 2.89 -19.33 4.68
C GLU A 366 2.46 -17.87 4.46
N GLU A 367 2.78 -17.33 3.28
CA GLU A 367 2.16 -16.08 2.80
C GLU A 367 0.65 -16.25 2.68
N TYR A 368 0.24 -17.43 2.21
CA TYR A 368 -1.14 -17.82 2.06
C TYR A 368 -1.34 -19.18 2.74
N PRO A 369 -1.96 -19.23 3.93
CA PRO A 369 -2.13 -20.46 4.72
C PRO A 369 -3.22 -21.36 4.10
N ALA A 370 -3.01 -21.77 2.86
CA ALA A 370 -3.88 -22.66 2.10
C ALA A 370 -3.59 -24.12 2.45
N VAL A 371 -4.60 -24.97 2.30
CA VAL A 371 -4.47 -26.41 2.46
C VAL A 371 -4.93 -27.08 1.17
N PRO A 372 -4.08 -27.89 0.51
CA PRO A 372 -2.66 -28.12 0.83
C PRO A 372 -1.79 -26.86 0.67
N SER A 373 -0.64 -26.86 1.36
CA SER A 373 0.34 -25.78 1.39
C SER A 373 0.83 -25.36 0.00
N VAL A 374 1.25 -24.10 -0.12
CA VAL A 374 1.64 -23.48 -1.41
C VAL A 374 3.12 -23.14 -1.43
N PHE A 375 3.70 -22.76 -0.29
CA PHE A 375 5.12 -22.44 -0.14
C PHE A 375 5.61 -21.28 -1.03
N VAL A 376 5.00 -20.09 -0.86
CA VAL A 376 5.42 -18.88 -1.60
C VAL A 376 6.75 -18.34 -1.09
N LEU A 377 7.76 -18.22 -1.98
CA LEU A 377 9.14 -17.90 -1.60
C LEU A 377 9.28 -16.49 -1.01
N ASN A 378 8.81 -15.48 -1.74
CA ASN A 378 9.03 -14.10 -1.32
C ASN A 378 8.39 -13.80 0.04
N GLY A 379 7.19 -14.33 0.30
CA GLY A 379 6.45 -14.08 1.52
C GLY A 379 7.11 -14.75 2.72
N PHE A 380 7.65 -15.96 2.52
CA PHE A 380 8.45 -16.63 3.53
C PHE A 380 9.69 -15.82 3.90
N ILE A 381 10.49 -15.38 2.92
CA ILE A 381 11.71 -14.59 3.21
C ILE A 381 11.36 -13.24 3.86
N PHE A 382 10.28 -12.56 3.44
CA PHE A 382 9.82 -11.35 4.13
C PHE A 382 9.43 -11.59 5.59
N SER A 383 8.85 -12.75 5.90
CA SER A 383 8.55 -13.10 7.28
C SER A 383 9.82 -13.30 8.11
N LEU A 384 10.89 -13.90 7.54
CA LEU A 384 12.20 -14.02 8.19
C LEU A 384 12.85 -12.64 8.41
N ILE A 385 12.75 -11.73 7.44
CA ILE A 385 13.20 -10.33 7.59
C ILE A 385 12.50 -9.68 8.80
N GLY A 386 11.19 -9.89 8.94
CA GLY A 386 10.40 -9.41 10.07
C GLY A 386 10.86 -9.98 11.42
N LEU A 387 11.05 -11.30 11.49
CA LEU A 387 11.55 -11.98 12.68
C LEU A 387 12.95 -11.49 13.09
N HIS A 388 13.83 -11.28 12.11
CA HIS A 388 15.15 -10.69 12.34
C HIS A 388 15.08 -9.28 12.93
N ASP A 389 14.20 -8.42 12.40
CA ASP A 389 14.04 -7.08 12.97
C ASP A 389 13.55 -7.13 14.42
N LEU A 390 12.59 -8.00 14.74
CA LEU A 390 12.07 -8.14 16.10
C LEU A 390 13.08 -8.76 17.08
N SER A 391 13.89 -9.72 16.63
CA SER A 391 14.96 -10.29 17.45
C SER A 391 16.05 -9.27 17.78
N LYS A 392 16.30 -8.29 16.90
CA LYS A 392 17.25 -7.19 17.14
C LYS A 392 16.65 -6.02 17.92
N ALA A 393 15.35 -5.79 17.82
CA ALA A 393 14.69 -4.66 18.48
C ALA A 393 14.33 -4.92 19.95
N SER A 394 14.29 -6.19 20.38
CA SER A 394 13.96 -6.54 21.76
C SER A 394 15.15 -6.30 22.69
N PRO A 395 15.00 -5.56 23.80
CA PRO A 395 16.04 -5.45 24.82
C PRO A 395 16.45 -6.83 25.34
N VAL A 396 17.74 -7.02 25.61
CA VAL A 396 18.28 -8.26 26.18
C VAL A 396 17.51 -8.60 27.46
N GLY A 397 16.82 -9.75 27.49
CA GLY A 397 16.05 -10.24 28.64
C GLY A 397 14.53 -10.39 28.45
N TYR A 398 13.97 -10.00 27.30
CA TYR A 398 12.55 -10.26 27.00
C TYR A 398 12.34 -11.58 26.23
N GLU A 399 11.40 -12.42 26.67
CA GLU A 399 11.07 -13.74 26.07
C GLU A 399 10.76 -13.64 24.57
N ASN A 400 10.11 -12.56 24.12
CA ASN A 400 9.73 -12.35 22.72
C ASN A 400 10.94 -12.30 21.77
N GLY A 401 12.06 -11.75 22.22
CA GLY A 401 13.31 -11.72 21.45
C GLY A 401 13.90 -13.12 21.24
N SER A 402 13.78 -14.00 22.25
CA SER A 402 14.17 -15.41 22.14
C SER A 402 13.29 -16.14 21.13
N ILE A 403 11.96 -16.03 21.26
CA ILE A 403 11.01 -16.68 20.36
C ILE A 403 11.23 -16.23 18.90
N ALA A 404 11.42 -14.93 18.66
CA ALA A 404 11.71 -14.43 17.32
C ALA A 404 13.04 -14.99 16.76
N THR A 405 14.05 -15.16 17.61
CA THR A 405 15.35 -15.75 17.23
C THR A 405 15.23 -17.22 16.89
N GLU A 406 14.47 -17.99 17.66
CA GLU A 406 14.22 -19.42 17.42
C GLU A 406 13.48 -19.62 16.09
N LEU A 407 12.37 -18.90 15.89
CA LEU A 407 11.59 -18.93 14.65
C LEU A 407 12.43 -18.49 13.43
N LEU A 408 13.29 -17.48 13.60
CA LEU A 408 14.19 -17.04 12.54
C LEU A 408 15.17 -18.16 12.17
N THR A 409 15.80 -18.78 13.17
CA THR A 409 16.85 -19.78 12.99
C THR A 409 16.31 -21.00 12.23
N GLU A 410 15.21 -21.58 12.69
CA GLU A 410 14.61 -22.74 12.02
C GLU A 410 14.09 -22.41 10.59
N GLY A 411 13.60 -21.19 10.38
CA GLY A 411 13.13 -20.74 9.09
C GLY A 411 14.27 -20.52 8.08
N VAL A 412 15.40 -19.97 8.55
CA VAL A 412 16.63 -19.81 7.76
C VAL A 412 17.21 -21.17 7.37
N GLU A 413 17.26 -22.11 8.31
CA GLU A 413 17.71 -23.48 8.04
C GLU A 413 16.83 -24.17 6.99
N THR A 414 15.52 -24.00 7.09
CA THR A 414 14.57 -24.52 6.10
C THR A 414 14.80 -23.88 4.73
N LEU A 415 14.95 -22.55 4.67
CA LEU A 415 15.22 -21.84 3.43
C LEU A 415 16.47 -22.39 2.75
N ALA A 416 17.56 -22.61 3.50
CA ALA A 416 18.82 -23.07 2.94
C ALA A 416 18.69 -24.45 2.26
N ARG A 417 17.85 -25.33 2.82
CA ARG A 417 17.60 -26.68 2.29
C ARG A 417 16.61 -26.70 1.14
N VAL A 418 15.59 -25.83 1.16
CA VAL A 418 14.47 -25.83 0.20
C VAL A 418 14.72 -24.89 -1.00
N LEU A 419 15.58 -23.87 -0.86
CA LEU A 419 15.89 -22.90 -1.93
C LEU A 419 16.23 -23.52 -3.29
N PRO A 420 16.98 -24.65 -3.40
CA PRO A 420 17.24 -25.30 -4.67
C PRO A 420 15.99 -25.61 -5.50
N LEU A 421 14.87 -25.94 -4.84
CA LEU A 421 13.61 -26.28 -5.52
C LEU A 421 12.94 -25.09 -6.21
N PHE A 422 13.37 -23.87 -5.90
CA PHE A 422 12.87 -22.66 -6.55
C PHE A 422 13.69 -22.27 -7.78
N ASP A 423 14.80 -22.94 -8.07
CA ASP A 423 15.62 -22.68 -9.26
C ASP A 423 15.14 -23.53 -10.44
N SER A 424 14.72 -22.87 -11.52
CA SER A 424 14.25 -23.56 -12.73
C SER A 424 15.34 -23.78 -13.78
N GLY A 425 16.58 -23.34 -13.52
CA GLY A 425 17.67 -23.36 -14.49
C GLY A 425 17.71 -22.15 -15.45
N PHE A 426 16.67 -21.31 -15.46
CA PHE A 426 16.56 -20.11 -16.32
C PHE A 426 15.72 -18.99 -15.69
N GLY A 427 15.46 -19.07 -14.40
CA GLY A 427 14.60 -18.19 -13.63
C GLY A 427 14.29 -18.83 -12.27
N SER A 428 13.42 -18.20 -11.47
CA SER A 428 12.91 -18.82 -10.25
C SER A 428 11.41 -19.08 -10.26
N PHE A 429 10.97 -20.06 -9.50
CA PHE A 429 9.56 -20.28 -9.20
C PHE A 429 9.07 -19.28 -8.14
N TYR A 430 7.80 -18.90 -8.23
CA TYR A 430 7.15 -18.07 -7.23
C TYR A 430 6.76 -18.87 -5.99
N ASP A 431 6.30 -20.10 -6.22
CA ASP A 431 5.87 -21.04 -5.19
C ASP A 431 6.10 -22.50 -5.63
N LEU A 432 5.92 -23.44 -4.70
CA LEU A 432 6.11 -24.88 -4.94
C LEU A 432 4.78 -25.63 -5.13
N ARG A 433 3.71 -24.94 -5.55
CA ARG A 433 2.40 -25.58 -5.73
C ARG A 433 2.42 -26.76 -6.71
N HIS A 434 3.38 -26.75 -7.64
CA HIS A 434 3.57 -27.80 -8.64
C HIS A 434 4.01 -29.15 -8.06
N LEU A 435 4.49 -29.18 -6.82
CA LEU A 435 4.82 -30.42 -6.12
C LEU A 435 3.57 -31.16 -5.61
N ASN A 436 2.39 -30.52 -5.63
CA ASN A 436 1.13 -31.13 -5.21
C ASN A 436 0.08 -31.07 -6.34
N PRO A 437 -0.33 -32.23 -6.90
CA PRO A 437 -1.31 -32.30 -7.99
C PRO A 437 -2.66 -31.62 -7.70
N ALA A 438 -3.03 -31.45 -6.42
CA ALA A 438 -4.26 -30.75 -6.05
C ALA A 438 -4.30 -29.30 -6.53
N HIS A 439 -3.13 -28.66 -6.69
CA HIS A 439 -3.01 -27.31 -7.25
C HIS A 439 -3.02 -27.29 -8.78
N ALA A 440 -2.69 -28.40 -9.43
CA ALA A 440 -2.59 -28.52 -10.90
C ALA A 440 -3.92 -28.87 -11.58
N LEU A 441 -4.81 -29.61 -10.90
CA LEU A 441 -5.91 -30.35 -11.53
C LEU A 441 -7.30 -29.68 -11.56
N ARG A 442 -7.49 -28.43 -11.11
CA ARG A 442 -8.85 -27.86 -10.90
C ARG A 442 -9.05 -26.40 -11.29
N LEU A 443 -8.26 -25.89 -12.24
CA LEU A 443 -8.43 -24.52 -12.75
C LEU A 443 -9.49 -24.39 -13.84
N SER A 444 -9.84 -25.48 -14.52
CA SER A 444 -10.97 -25.58 -15.44
C SER A 444 -11.58 -26.98 -15.34
N PRO A 445 -12.91 -27.12 -15.24
CA PRO A 445 -13.56 -28.43 -15.24
C PRO A 445 -13.38 -29.18 -16.57
N HIS A 446 -13.02 -28.49 -17.66
CA HIS A 446 -12.85 -29.07 -19.00
C HIS A 446 -11.50 -28.60 -19.57
N ILE A 447 -10.45 -29.37 -19.35
CA ILE A 447 -9.19 -29.21 -20.08
C ILE A 447 -9.18 -30.31 -21.14
N GLU A 448 -9.44 -29.93 -22.39
CA GLU A 448 -9.36 -30.86 -23.51
C GLU A 448 -7.92 -31.23 -23.82
N ARG A 449 -7.72 -32.47 -24.27
CA ARG A 449 -6.41 -32.93 -24.75
C ARG A 449 -6.01 -32.14 -25.99
N LEU A 450 -4.78 -31.59 -25.99
CA LEU A 450 -4.24 -30.90 -27.16
C LEU A 450 -4.18 -31.88 -28.35
N ARG A 451 -4.69 -31.47 -29.51
CA ARG A 451 -4.56 -32.21 -30.77
C ARG A 451 -3.56 -31.51 -31.68
N MET A 452 -2.72 -32.31 -32.33
CA MET A 452 -1.79 -31.84 -33.35
C MET A 452 -2.42 -32.05 -34.72
N GLU A 453 -2.61 -30.97 -35.47
CA GLU A 453 -3.09 -31.02 -36.85
C GLU A 453 -2.10 -30.28 -37.74
N LYS A 454 -1.56 -30.98 -38.76
CA LYS A 454 -0.58 -30.42 -39.72
C LYS A 454 0.61 -29.71 -39.05
N GLY A 455 1.15 -30.28 -37.96
CA GLY A 455 2.31 -29.73 -37.25
C GLY A 455 2.02 -28.50 -36.39
N ARG A 456 0.75 -28.10 -36.25
CA ARG A 456 0.33 -27.01 -35.34
C ARG A 456 -0.59 -27.57 -34.25
N VAL A 457 -0.45 -27.01 -33.05
CA VAL A 457 -1.37 -27.26 -31.95
C VAL A 457 -2.68 -26.53 -32.28
N ASN A 458 -3.77 -27.26 -32.51
CA ASN A 458 -5.09 -26.69 -32.77
C ASN A 458 -5.91 -26.70 -31.48
N VAL A 459 -5.91 -25.58 -30.75
CA VAL A 459 -6.51 -25.48 -29.40
C VAL A 459 -7.07 -24.08 -29.21
N GLY A 460 -8.29 -23.99 -28.67
CA GLY A 460 -8.86 -22.69 -28.27
C GLY A 460 -8.04 -22.04 -27.15
N ASP A 461 -7.79 -20.73 -27.26
CA ASP A 461 -6.92 -19.97 -26.35
C ASP A 461 -7.22 -20.20 -24.85
N GLN A 462 -8.49 -20.38 -24.49
CA GLN A 462 -8.91 -20.62 -23.11
C GLN A 462 -8.44 -21.98 -22.57
N ASN A 463 -8.50 -23.04 -23.37
CA ASN A 463 -8.03 -24.37 -22.99
C ASN A 463 -6.51 -24.40 -22.85
N LEU A 464 -5.78 -23.76 -23.78
CA LEU A 464 -4.33 -23.64 -23.70
C LEU A 464 -3.90 -22.84 -22.47
N GLN A 465 -4.56 -21.72 -22.18
CA GLN A 465 -4.30 -20.92 -20.97
C GLN A 465 -4.59 -21.70 -19.68
N ALA A 466 -5.68 -22.46 -19.62
CA ALA A 466 -6.01 -23.27 -18.45
C ALA A 466 -4.96 -24.36 -18.21
N LEU A 467 -4.54 -25.06 -19.26
CA LEU A 467 -3.49 -26.07 -19.20
C LEU A 467 -2.16 -25.48 -18.71
N LEU A 468 -1.71 -24.36 -19.30
CA LEU A 468 -0.44 -23.73 -18.94
C LEU A 468 -0.44 -23.13 -17.52
N LYS A 469 -1.62 -22.79 -16.97
CA LYS A 469 -1.74 -22.38 -15.56
C LYS A 469 -1.63 -23.54 -14.56
N GLY A 470 -1.81 -24.78 -15.00
CA GLY A 470 -1.66 -25.98 -14.16
C GLY A 470 -0.20 -26.41 -13.93
N GLY A 471 0.74 -25.86 -14.70
CA GLY A 471 2.18 -26.14 -14.54
C GLY A 471 2.86 -25.33 -13.43
N PRO A 472 4.21 -25.43 -13.32
CA PRO A 472 4.98 -24.64 -12.35
C PRO A 472 4.71 -23.15 -12.41
N ASN A 473 4.35 -22.57 -11.26
CA ASN A 473 4.09 -21.14 -11.14
C ASN A 473 5.41 -20.36 -11.15
N ARG A 474 5.88 -19.99 -12.34
CA ARG A 474 7.11 -19.22 -12.54
C ARG A 474 6.97 -17.81 -11.98
N ALA A 475 8.00 -17.34 -11.27
CA ALA A 475 8.07 -15.95 -10.88
C ALA A 475 8.27 -15.08 -12.13
N ARG A 476 7.33 -14.17 -12.40
CA ARG A 476 7.58 -13.09 -13.38
C ARG A 476 8.84 -12.32 -12.99
N TRP A 477 9.51 -11.68 -13.94
CA TRP A 477 10.80 -11.01 -13.72
C TRP A 477 10.81 -10.01 -12.57
N GLN A 478 9.70 -9.32 -12.30
CA GLN A 478 9.62 -8.43 -11.13
C GLN A 478 9.74 -9.18 -9.80
N TYR A 479 9.14 -10.38 -9.67
CA TYR A 479 9.30 -11.22 -8.48
C TYR A 479 10.67 -11.90 -8.45
N HIS A 480 11.21 -12.32 -9.60
CA HIS A 480 12.58 -12.83 -9.68
C HIS A 480 13.59 -11.80 -9.14
N ARG A 481 13.41 -10.52 -9.49
CA ARG A 481 14.20 -9.41 -8.93
C ARG A 481 14.01 -9.23 -7.42
N VAL A 482 12.80 -9.42 -6.91
CA VAL A 482 12.55 -9.41 -5.45
C VAL A 482 13.31 -10.55 -4.78
N HIS A 483 13.30 -11.75 -5.35
CA HIS A 483 14.06 -12.87 -4.80
C HIS A 483 15.57 -12.58 -4.75
N LEU A 484 16.14 -11.96 -5.81
CA LEU A 484 17.53 -11.50 -5.78
C LEU A 484 17.81 -10.50 -4.66
N GLN A 485 16.94 -9.50 -4.49
CA GLN A 485 17.09 -8.50 -3.41
C GLN A 485 17.01 -9.15 -2.03
N GLN A 486 16.15 -10.15 -1.86
CA GLN A 486 16.00 -10.89 -0.64
C GLN A 486 17.24 -11.76 -0.35
N LEU A 487 17.74 -12.53 -1.32
CA LEU A 487 18.97 -13.32 -1.16
C LEU A 487 20.16 -12.43 -0.82
N PHE A 488 20.27 -11.26 -1.45
CA PHE A 488 21.29 -10.27 -1.10
C PHE A 488 21.19 -9.83 0.36
N GLN A 489 19.99 -9.56 0.88
CA GLN A 489 19.78 -9.22 2.30
C GLN A 489 20.09 -10.40 3.23
N MET A 490 19.73 -11.62 2.83
CA MET A 490 20.05 -12.84 3.58
C MET A 490 21.57 -13.00 3.74
N ALA A 491 22.32 -12.81 2.66
CA ALA A 491 23.79 -12.94 2.66
C ALA A 491 24.51 -11.89 3.51
N ASN A 492 24.04 -10.64 3.49
CA ASN A 492 24.80 -9.52 4.05
C ASN A 492 24.35 -9.10 5.46
N VAL A 493 23.11 -9.41 5.86
CA VAL A 493 22.52 -8.87 7.09
C VAL A 493 21.90 -9.95 7.97
N ILE A 494 21.08 -10.82 7.40
CA ILE A 494 20.15 -11.64 8.20
C ILE A 494 20.75 -12.99 8.58
N ALA A 495 21.38 -13.68 7.63
CA ALA A 495 21.92 -15.02 7.82
C ALA A 495 23.28 -15.19 7.12
N PRO A 496 24.30 -14.38 7.49
CA PRO A 496 25.63 -14.43 6.88
C PRO A 496 26.33 -15.79 7.03
N GLN A 497 25.94 -16.61 8.01
CA GLN A 497 26.44 -17.98 8.18
C GLN A 497 26.13 -18.90 6.98
N TYR A 498 25.16 -18.55 6.13
CA TYR A 498 24.83 -19.25 4.89
C TYR A 498 25.18 -18.45 3.62
N ALA A 499 26.01 -17.40 3.74
CA ALA A 499 26.31 -16.47 2.64
C ALA A 499 26.84 -17.16 1.37
N SER A 500 27.64 -18.22 1.49
CA SER A 500 28.12 -19.00 0.33
C SER A 500 26.96 -19.57 -0.49
N THR A 501 25.97 -20.16 0.17
CA THR A 501 24.76 -20.69 -0.47
C THR A 501 23.95 -19.55 -1.10
N TRP A 502 23.69 -18.48 -0.37
CA TRP A 502 22.90 -17.36 -0.88
C TRP A 502 23.55 -16.69 -2.09
N ASN A 503 24.85 -16.44 -2.04
CA ASN A 503 25.61 -15.81 -3.14
C ASN A 503 25.63 -16.71 -4.38
N LEU A 504 25.80 -18.02 -4.21
CA LEU A 504 25.74 -18.97 -5.33
C LEU A 504 24.40 -18.89 -6.09
N PHE A 505 23.27 -18.87 -5.36
CA PHE A 505 21.94 -18.72 -5.98
C PHE A 505 21.73 -17.32 -6.54
N PHE A 506 22.18 -16.28 -5.83
CA PHE A 506 22.07 -14.90 -6.27
C PHE A 506 22.80 -14.66 -7.59
N ASP A 507 24.05 -15.08 -7.72
CA ASP A 507 24.86 -14.86 -8.94
C ASP A 507 24.29 -15.63 -10.12
N ARG A 508 23.87 -16.88 -9.90
CA ARG A 508 23.23 -17.69 -10.94
C ARG A 508 21.88 -17.10 -11.38
N TRP A 509 21.05 -16.67 -10.44
CA TRP A 509 19.76 -16.02 -10.75
C TRP A 509 19.96 -14.66 -11.42
N LEU A 510 21.01 -13.92 -11.06
CA LEU A 510 21.37 -12.68 -11.73
C LEU A 510 21.74 -12.94 -13.19
N ALA A 511 22.48 -14.01 -13.48
CA ALA A 511 22.79 -14.42 -14.84
C ALA A 511 21.51 -14.74 -15.65
N TYR A 512 20.49 -15.34 -15.03
CA TYR A 512 19.21 -15.61 -15.71
C TYR A 512 18.50 -14.34 -16.20
N MET A 513 18.66 -13.21 -15.48
CA MET A 513 18.12 -11.92 -15.94
C MET A 513 18.72 -11.47 -17.28
N TRP A 514 19.86 -12.02 -17.67
CA TRP A 514 20.60 -11.69 -18.89
C TRP A 514 20.48 -12.80 -19.94
N GLY A 515 19.57 -13.77 -19.74
CA GLY A 515 19.28 -14.83 -20.69
C GLY A 515 20.18 -16.06 -20.58
N PHE A 516 21.13 -16.08 -19.65
CA PHE A 516 21.93 -17.28 -19.37
C PHE A 516 21.06 -18.38 -18.75
N ARG A 517 21.51 -19.62 -18.90
CA ARG A 517 20.84 -20.82 -18.38
C ARG A 517 21.85 -21.73 -17.69
N SER A 518 21.38 -22.53 -16.76
CA SER A 518 22.16 -23.64 -16.21
C SER A 518 22.53 -24.62 -17.32
N GLY A 519 23.71 -25.24 -17.20
CA GLY A 519 24.17 -26.25 -18.15
C GLY A 519 23.19 -27.41 -18.24
N HIS A 520 23.00 -27.94 -19.46
CA HIS A 520 22.31 -29.21 -19.69
C HIS A 520 23.35 -30.31 -19.89
N ASN A 521 22.93 -31.56 -19.75
CA ASN A 521 23.77 -32.74 -20.00
C ASN A 521 23.99 -33.01 -21.49
#